data_AF-A0A2V5TSS5-F1
#
_entry.id   AF-A0A2V5TSS5-F1
#
_cell.length_a   1.000
_cell.length_b   1.000
_cell.length_c   1.000
_cell.angle_alpha   90.00
_cell.angle_beta   90.00
_cell.angle_gamma   90.00
#
_symmetry.space_group_name_H-M   'P 1'
#
loop_
_entity.id
_entity.type
_entity.pdbx_description
1 polymer ?
#
loop_
_entity_poly.entity_id
_entity_poly.type
_entity_poly.pdbx_seq_one_letter_code
_entity_poly.pdbx_strand_id
1 'polypeptide(L)'
;MVWNLKPDWNLDRVIGTGDANSTLEDRVNVVKFSPDGKLLGTGGGAPTGGGEIKLWQVATGKLMRSFTNVHSDAVFGLDFSPDGKYLASGAADKFVKVLELATGRVVRQFEGHTHHVLGVGWNRNERTLASAGADNVVKIWDFVHGEKRKNIAGFDKEVTAISFVGYTDQAVAASGDSKVRLVCEDGNEVRSFSGANDFIESAAVTLDGKIVIAGGQDSVLRVWDGTNGKLIASFPPAEEKH
;
A
#
# COMPACT_ATOMS: atom_id res chain seq x y z
N MET A 1 6.98 19.59 35.51
CA MET A 1 7.80 19.08 34.39
C MET A 1 6.97 19.26 33.12
N VAL A 2 7.31 20.26 32.30
CA VAL A 2 6.56 20.59 31.09
C VAL A 2 7.11 19.70 29.98
N TRP A 3 6.34 18.70 29.56
CA TRP A 3 6.70 17.87 28.41
C TRP A 3 6.54 18.72 27.15
N ASN A 4 7.64 18.99 26.46
CA ASN A 4 7.59 19.60 25.13
C ASN A 4 7.12 18.52 24.15
N LEU A 5 5.85 18.61 23.73
CA LEU A 5 5.21 17.70 22.78
C LEU A 5 5.41 18.13 21.33
N LYS A 6 6.29 19.11 21.06
CA LYS A 6 6.64 19.47 19.69
C LYS A 6 7.74 18.51 19.22
N PRO A 7 7.46 17.57 18.31
CA PRO A 7 8.52 16.81 17.66
C PRO A 7 9.45 17.77 16.92
N ASP A 8 10.74 17.73 17.25
CA ASP A 8 11.78 18.39 16.45
C ASP A 8 12.03 17.52 15.21
N TRP A 9 11.29 17.82 14.14
CA TRP A 9 11.48 17.17 12.85
C TRP A 9 12.74 17.71 12.18
N ASN A 10 13.83 16.96 12.29
CA ASN A 10 15.04 17.22 11.53
C ASN A 10 15.07 16.31 10.30
N LEU A 11 15.39 16.88 9.14
CA LEU A 11 15.65 16.10 7.94
C LEU A 11 16.87 15.22 8.18
N ASP A 12 16.66 13.91 8.31
CA ASP A 12 17.74 12.95 8.45
C ASP A 12 18.53 12.81 7.15
N ARG A 13 17.81 12.62 6.03
CA ARG A 13 18.43 12.34 4.73
C ARG A 13 17.50 12.57 3.54
N VAL A 14 18.10 12.90 2.40
CA VAL A 14 17.47 12.86 1.08
C VAL A 14 17.83 11.54 0.38
N ILE A 15 16.81 10.79 -0.06
CA ILE A 15 16.98 9.61 -0.93
C ILE A 15 16.82 10.06 -2.39
N GLY A 16 17.79 9.75 -3.25
CA GLY A 16 17.90 10.30 -4.60
C GLY A 16 18.77 11.56 -4.65
N THR A 17 18.62 12.35 -5.71
CA THR A 17 19.43 13.55 -5.91
C THR A 17 18.83 14.80 -5.25
N GLY A 18 17.52 14.77 -4.92
CA GLY A 18 16.81 15.90 -4.32
C GLY A 18 16.75 17.15 -5.20
N ASP A 19 17.09 17.02 -6.48
CA ASP A 19 17.24 18.12 -7.43
C ASP A 19 16.59 17.77 -8.79
N ALA A 20 16.70 18.68 -9.76
CA ALA A 20 16.16 18.52 -11.10
C ALA A 20 16.80 17.36 -11.92
N ASN A 21 17.85 16.70 -11.42
CA ASN A 21 18.49 15.56 -12.06
C ASN A 21 17.91 14.21 -11.58
N SER A 22 16.65 14.23 -11.12
CA SER A 22 15.95 13.03 -10.68
C SER A 22 15.93 11.98 -11.78
N THR A 23 16.18 10.73 -11.39
CA THR A 23 16.04 9.58 -12.31
C THR A 23 14.60 9.13 -12.45
N LEU A 24 13.67 9.67 -11.65
CA LEU A 24 12.23 9.41 -11.75
C LEU A 24 11.69 10.15 -12.98
N GLU A 25 11.13 9.41 -13.93
CA GLU A 25 10.68 9.98 -15.21
C GLU A 25 9.28 10.61 -15.10
N ASP A 26 8.46 10.17 -14.13
CA ASP A 26 7.12 10.67 -13.87
C ASP A 26 6.78 10.64 -12.36
N ARG A 27 5.52 10.88 -12.02
CA ARG A 27 4.94 10.83 -10.68
C ARG A 27 5.27 9.51 -10.00
N VAL A 28 5.75 9.62 -8.77
CA VAL A 28 5.82 8.50 -7.82
C VAL A 28 4.49 8.43 -7.11
N ASN A 29 3.75 7.34 -7.32
CA ASN A 29 2.46 7.15 -6.69
C ASN A 29 2.56 6.33 -5.41
N VAL A 30 3.61 5.52 -5.26
CA VAL A 30 3.74 4.61 -4.12
C VAL A 30 5.19 4.43 -3.68
N VAL A 31 5.38 4.30 -2.37
CA VAL A 31 6.67 4.02 -1.74
C VAL A 31 6.53 2.95 -0.67
N LYS A 32 7.54 2.08 -0.53
CA LYS A 32 7.60 1.05 0.52
C LYS A 32 9.03 0.74 0.95
N PHE A 33 9.25 0.55 2.24
CA PHE A 33 10.52 0.04 2.74
C PHE A 33 10.58 -1.49 2.64
N SER A 34 11.78 -2.04 2.43
CA SER A 34 12.02 -3.47 2.63
C SER A 34 11.86 -3.85 4.11
N PRO A 35 11.57 -5.12 4.43
CA PRO A 35 11.39 -5.56 5.82
C PRO A 35 12.60 -5.30 6.72
N ASP A 36 13.81 -5.29 6.15
CA ASP A 36 15.06 -4.98 6.87
C ASP A 36 15.42 -3.48 6.87
N GLY A 37 14.60 -2.63 6.26
CA GLY A 37 14.77 -1.18 6.19
C GLY A 37 15.93 -0.70 5.31
N LYS A 38 16.64 -1.60 4.63
CA LYS A 38 17.83 -1.23 3.83
C LYS A 38 17.47 -0.68 2.45
N LEU A 39 16.32 -1.08 1.91
CA LEU A 39 15.84 -0.65 0.61
C LEU A 39 14.56 0.16 0.74
N LEU A 40 14.42 1.14 -0.14
CA LEU A 40 13.16 1.82 -0.44
C LEU A 40 12.78 1.45 -1.88
N GLY A 41 11.57 0.93 -2.07
CA GLY A 41 10.96 0.75 -3.37
C GLY A 41 10.04 1.92 -3.69
N THR A 42 10.10 2.41 -4.92
CA THR A 42 9.23 3.47 -5.43
C THR A 42 8.58 3.00 -6.72
N GLY A 43 7.28 3.23 -6.88
CA GLY A 43 6.50 2.86 -8.05
C GLY A 43 5.78 4.07 -8.63
N GLY A 44 5.75 4.17 -9.95
CA GLY A 44 5.18 5.31 -10.65
C GLY A 44 5.03 5.06 -12.14
N GLY A 45 4.94 6.15 -12.89
CA GLY A 45 4.88 6.15 -14.36
C GLY A 45 3.75 6.99 -14.91
N ALA A 46 3.85 7.31 -16.19
CA ALA A 46 2.84 8.06 -16.93
C ALA A 46 1.64 7.16 -17.28
N PRO A 47 0.41 7.71 -17.33
CA PRO A 47 -0.69 7.03 -17.99
C PRO A 47 -0.27 6.63 -19.41
N THR A 48 -0.34 5.33 -19.73
CA THR A 48 0.05 4.76 -21.04
C THR A 48 1.54 4.89 -21.43
N GLY A 49 2.39 5.48 -20.59
CA GLY A 49 3.85 5.63 -20.83
C GLY A 49 4.71 4.55 -20.16
N GLY A 50 4.10 3.56 -19.52
CA GLY A 50 4.78 2.46 -18.85
C GLY A 50 4.97 2.70 -17.34
N GLY A 51 4.78 1.64 -16.57
CA GLY A 51 4.98 1.63 -15.13
C GLY A 51 6.42 1.27 -14.79
N GLU A 52 7.07 2.12 -13.99
CA GLU A 52 8.42 1.90 -13.50
C GLU A 52 8.46 1.59 -12.00
N ILE A 53 9.44 0.79 -11.62
CA ILE A 53 9.76 0.50 -10.23
C ILE A 53 11.25 0.75 -10.03
N LYS A 54 11.60 1.55 -9.03
CA LYS A 54 13.00 1.80 -8.63
C LYS A 54 13.26 1.33 -7.21
N LEU A 55 14.49 0.88 -6.97
CA LEU A 55 14.99 0.49 -5.66
C LEU A 55 16.15 1.40 -5.26
N TRP A 56 16.11 1.89 -4.04
CA TRP A 56 17.07 2.82 -3.47
C TRP A 56 17.69 2.23 -2.23
N GLN A 57 18.99 2.42 -2.04
CA GLN A 57 19.64 2.12 -0.77
C GLN A 57 19.38 3.23 0.23
N VAL A 58 18.70 2.92 1.32
CA VAL A 58 18.33 3.90 2.35
C VAL A 58 19.58 4.53 2.98
N ALA A 59 20.57 3.71 3.31
CA ALA A 59 21.79 4.15 3.98
C ALA A 59 22.68 5.08 3.14
N THR A 60 22.56 5.07 1.81
CA THR A 60 23.39 5.88 0.91
C THR A 60 22.58 6.92 0.12
N GLY A 61 21.26 6.78 0.06
CA GLY A 61 20.38 7.57 -0.81
C GLY A 61 20.53 7.24 -2.29
N LYS A 62 21.33 6.25 -2.68
CA LYS A 62 21.64 5.97 -4.08
C LYS A 62 20.63 5.02 -4.72
N LEU A 63 20.33 5.25 -6.00
CA LEU A 63 19.59 4.32 -6.84
C LEU A 63 20.39 3.02 -6.97
N MET A 64 19.78 1.91 -6.59
CA MET A 64 20.35 0.56 -6.68
C MET A 64 19.95 -0.14 -7.97
N ARG A 65 18.66 -0.10 -8.33
CA ARG A 65 18.11 -0.73 -9.53
C ARG A 65 16.90 0.03 -10.04
N SER A 66 16.72 0.01 -11.36
CA SER A 66 15.55 0.55 -12.05
C SER A 66 14.96 -0.54 -12.92
N PHE A 67 13.67 -0.81 -12.76
CA PHE A 67 12.91 -1.76 -13.55
C PHE A 67 11.88 -0.97 -14.36
N THR A 68 12.18 -0.78 -15.64
CA THR A 68 11.28 -0.08 -16.58
C THR A 68 10.35 -1.09 -17.24
N ASN A 69 9.16 -0.64 -17.62
CA ASN A 69 8.16 -1.45 -18.32
C ASN A 69 7.76 -2.74 -17.57
N VAL A 70 7.82 -2.74 -16.22
CA VAL A 70 7.27 -3.85 -15.42
C VAL A 70 5.77 -3.95 -15.68
N HIS A 71 5.11 -2.79 -15.71
CA HIS A 71 3.72 -2.62 -16.11
C HIS A 71 3.63 -1.76 -17.37
N SER A 72 2.55 -1.92 -18.14
CA SER A 72 2.30 -1.06 -19.31
C SER A 72 1.67 0.28 -18.94
N ASP A 73 1.39 0.50 -17.66
CA ASP A 73 0.73 1.68 -17.13
C ASP A 73 1.18 1.94 -15.68
N ALA A 74 0.79 3.09 -15.13
CA ALA A 74 1.23 3.60 -13.83
C ALA A 74 1.07 2.59 -12.69
N VAL A 75 2.12 2.44 -11.86
CA VAL A 75 2.12 1.59 -10.67
C VAL A 75 1.49 2.36 -9.49
N PHE A 76 0.56 1.73 -8.77
CA PHE A 76 -0.11 2.30 -7.59
C PHE A 76 0.09 1.48 -6.32
N GLY A 77 0.26 0.15 -6.45
CA GLY A 77 0.55 -0.74 -5.34
C GLY A 77 1.98 -1.25 -5.38
N LEU A 78 2.64 -1.27 -4.23
CA LEU A 78 3.91 -1.97 -4.01
C LEU A 78 3.89 -2.64 -2.65
N ASP A 79 4.51 -3.82 -2.54
CA ASP A 79 4.88 -4.41 -1.26
C ASP A 79 6.05 -5.41 -1.41
N PHE A 80 6.94 -5.45 -0.42
CA PHE A 80 8.03 -6.43 -0.40
C PHE A 80 7.54 -7.75 0.16
N SER A 81 8.07 -8.87 -0.36
CA SER A 81 7.92 -10.14 0.36
C SER A 81 8.60 -10.03 1.74
N PRO A 82 8.09 -10.72 2.77
CA PRO A 82 8.66 -10.65 4.12
C PRO A 82 10.12 -11.14 4.19
N ASP A 83 10.53 -12.04 3.30
CA ASP A 83 11.92 -12.50 3.13
C ASP A 83 12.81 -11.53 2.33
N GLY A 84 12.22 -10.46 1.77
CA GLY A 84 12.89 -9.40 1.02
C GLY A 84 13.41 -9.82 -0.36
N LYS A 85 13.06 -11.01 -0.87
CA LYS A 85 13.53 -11.50 -2.17
C LYS A 85 12.68 -11.05 -3.34
N TYR A 86 11.41 -10.73 -3.09
CA TYR A 86 10.43 -10.37 -4.10
C TYR A 86 9.81 -9.01 -3.83
N LEU A 87 9.26 -8.43 -4.89
CA LEU A 87 8.45 -7.22 -4.82
C LEU A 87 7.17 -7.46 -5.62
N ALA A 88 6.02 -7.36 -4.95
CA ALA A 88 4.72 -7.37 -5.60
C ALA A 88 4.33 -5.94 -5.99
N SER A 89 3.72 -5.80 -7.16
CA SER A 89 3.26 -4.52 -7.71
C SER A 89 1.87 -4.64 -8.30
N GLY A 90 1.08 -3.58 -8.16
CA GLY A 90 -0.25 -3.44 -8.78
C GLY A 90 -0.33 -2.13 -9.54
N ALA A 91 -0.97 -2.14 -10.71
CA ALA A 91 -0.94 -0.99 -11.62
C ALA A 91 -2.28 -0.73 -12.33
N ALA A 92 -2.32 0.39 -13.05
CA ALA A 92 -3.43 0.76 -13.94
C ALA A 92 -3.70 -0.27 -15.05
N ASP A 93 -2.68 -1.06 -15.42
CA ASP A 93 -2.80 -2.13 -16.42
C ASP A 93 -3.63 -3.34 -15.93
N LYS A 94 -4.17 -3.27 -14.69
CA LYS A 94 -5.09 -4.23 -14.08
C LYS A 94 -4.43 -5.54 -13.62
N PHE A 95 -3.11 -5.62 -13.68
CA PHE A 95 -2.36 -6.78 -13.22
C PHE A 95 -1.75 -6.55 -11.85
N VAL A 96 -1.61 -7.64 -11.10
CA VAL A 96 -0.61 -7.76 -10.04
C VAL A 96 0.57 -8.51 -10.61
N LYS A 97 1.79 -8.00 -10.46
CA LYS A 97 3.02 -8.69 -10.88
C LYS A 97 3.95 -8.87 -9.70
N VAL A 98 4.78 -9.91 -9.75
CA VAL A 98 5.83 -10.15 -8.76
C VAL A 98 7.17 -10.21 -9.46
N LEU A 99 8.08 -9.37 -9.01
CA LEU A 99 9.46 -9.27 -9.46
C LEU A 99 10.38 -9.99 -8.48
N GLU A 100 11.30 -10.82 -8.97
CA GLU A 100 12.41 -11.33 -8.16
C GLU A 100 13.55 -10.32 -8.16
N LEU A 101 13.95 -9.83 -6.98
CA LEU A 101 14.93 -8.75 -6.87
C LEU A 101 16.33 -9.16 -7.30
N ALA A 102 16.70 -10.43 -7.13
CA ALA A 102 18.01 -10.93 -7.52
C ALA A 102 18.23 -10.83 -9.03
N THR A 103 17.25 -11.32 -9.81
CA THR A 103 17.33 -11.43 -11.27
C THR A 103 16.70 -10.24 -12.01
N GLY A 104 15.82 -9.49 -11.35
CA GLY A 104 15.05 -8.42 -11.97
C GLY A 104 13.98 -8.93 -12.93
N ARG A 105 13.57 -10.19 -12.85
CA ARG A 105 12.57 -10.79 -13.73
C ARG A 105 11.21 -10.85 -13.06
N VAL A 106 10.16 -10.63 -13.84
CA VAL A 106 8.78 -10.90 -13.41
C VAL A 106 8.61 -12.42 -13.37
N VAL A 107 8.33 -12.96 -12.17
CA VAL A 107 8.18 -14.40 -11.91
C VAL A 107 6.73 -14.84 -11.74
N ARG A 108 5.81 -13.90 -11.49
CA ARG A 108 4.36 -14.11 -11.47
C ARG A 108 3.62 -12.92 -12.05
N GLN A 109 2.49 -13.20 -12.68
CA GLN A 109 1.50 -12.22 -13.11
C GLN A 109 0.12 -12.78 -12.77
N PHE A 110 -0.69 -11.97 -12.11
CA PHE A 110 -2.05 -12.31 -11.70
C PHE A 110 -3.04 -11.43 -12.44
N GLU A 111 -3.97 -12.08 -13.11
CA GLU A 111 -5.05 -11.46 -13.87
C GLU A 111 -6.38 -11.65 -13.14
N GLY A 112 -7.26 -10.64 -13.24
CA GLY A 112 -8.64 -10.79 -12.81
C GLY A 112 -9.29 -9.53 -12.25
N HIS A 113 -8.54 -8.45 -12.03
CA HIS A 113 -9.14 -7.13 -11.81
C HIS A 113 -9.69 -6.58 -13.11
N THR A 114 -10.86 -5.92 -13.06
CA THR A 114 -11.49 -5.33 -14.25
C THR A 114 -11.14 -3.85 -14.43
N HIS A 115 -10.57 -3.22 -13.39
CA HIS A 115 -10.06 -1.86 -13.35
C HIS A 115 -8.68 -1.82 -12.67
N HIS A 116 -8.13 -0.62 -12.46
CA HIS A 116 -6.81 -0.40 -11.90
C HIS A 116 -6.61 -1.12 -10.55
N VAL A 117 -5.43 -1.69 -10.34
CA VAL A 117 -5.03 -2.21 -9.03
C VAL A 117 -4.39 -1.07 -8.24
N LEU A 118 -5.08 -0.61 -7.20
CA LEU A 118 -4.70 0.56 -6.42
C LEU A 118 -3.80 0.23 -5.23
N GLY A 119 -3.92 -0.99 -4.70
CA GLY A 119 -3.11 -1.45 -3.57
C GLY A 119 -2.72 -2.91 -3.68
N VAL A 120 -1.57 -3.25 -3.10
CA VAL A 120 -1.08 -4.62 -2.96
C VAL A 120 -0.51 -4.80 -1.56
N GLY A 121 -0.73 -5.98 -0.97
CA GLY A 121 -0.16 -6.37 0.30
C GLY A 121 0.32 -7.82 0.27
N TRP A 122 1.47 -8.09 0.90
CA TRP A 122 2.03 -9.42 1.03
C TRP A 122 1.84 -9.93 2.47
N ASN A 123 1.23 -11.10 2.62
CA ASN A 123 1.05 -11.70 3.94
C ASN A 123 2.41 -12.22 4.46
N ARG A 124 2.70 -11.99 5.74
CA ARG A 124 3.88 -12.53 6.43
C ARG A 124 4.00 -14.06 6.40
N ASN A 125 2.96 -14.78 5.96
CA ASN A 125 3.00 -16.21 5.68
C ASN A 125 3.76 -16.61 4.40
N GLU A 126 4.32 -15.66 3.64
CA GLU A 126 5.09 -15.86 2.39
C GLU A 126 4.32 -16.47 1.21
N ARG A 127 3.03 -16.76 1.38
CA ARG A 127 2.22 -17.48 0.40
C ARG A 127 1.08 -16.67 -0.15
N THR A 128 0.50 -15.79 0.64
CA THR A 128 -0.69 -15.04 0.25
C THR A 128 -0.34 -13.61 -0.16
N LEU A 129 -0.91 -13.20 -1.29
CA LEU A 129 -0.98 -11.81 -1.72
C LEU A 129 -2.44 -11.34 -1.66
N ALA A 130 -2.64 -10.06 -1.34
CA ALA A 130 -3.91 -9.39 -1.49
C ALA A 130 -3.75 -8.17 -2.42
N SER A 131 -4.76 -7.89 -3.22
CA SER A 131 -4.82 -6.68 -4.03
C SER A 131 -6.16 -5.98 -3.91
N ALA A 132 -6.11 -4.66 -3.85
CA ALA A 132 -7.25 -3.76 -3.80
C ALA A 132 -7.40 -3.07 -5.16
N GLY A 133 -8.63 -3.02 -5.68
CA GLY A 133 -8.88 -2.50 -7.02
C GLY A 133 -9.97 -1.44 -7.10
N ALA A 134 -9.88 -0.65 -8.16
CA ALA A 134 -10.92 0.29 -8.61
C ALA A 134 -12.16 -0.41 -9.18
N ASP A 135 -12.18 -1.74 -9.18
CA ASP A 135 -13.35 -2.58 -9.47
C ASP A 135 -14.14 -2.94 -8.20
N ASN A 136 -13.87 -2.24 -7.09
CA ASN A 136 -14.57 -2.34 -5.81
C ASN A 136 -14.45 -3.72 -5.15
N VAL A 137 -13.33 -4.41 -5.39
CA VAL A 137 -13.06 -5.73 -4.80
C VAL A 137 -11.64 -5.83 -4.29
N VAL A 138 -11.49 -6.61 -3.22
CA VAL A 138 -10.20 -7.17 -2.81
C VAL A 138 -10.08 -8.58 -3.38
N LYS A 139 -8.93 -8.91 -3.95
CA LYS A 139 -8.63 -10.27 -4.43
C LYS A 139 -7.48 -10.88 -3.64
N ILE A 140 -7.61 -12.17 -3.36
CA ILE A 140 -6.61 -12.97 -2.63
C ILE A 140 -5.98 -13.96 -3.60
N TRP A 141 -4.65 -14.02 -3.61
CA TRP A 141 -3.85 -14.82 -4.53
C TRP A 141 -2.92 -15.77 -3.79
N ASP A 142 -2.72 -16.96 -4.36
CA ASP A 142 -1.66 -17.89 -3.96
C ASP A 142 -0.40 -17.59 -4.79
N PHE A 143 0.65 -17.07 -4.15
CA PHE A 143 1.92 -16.81 -4.80
C PHE A 143 2.61 -18.09 -5.30
N VAL A 144 2.56 -19.16 -4.51
CA VAL A 144 3.26 -20.42 -4.78
C VAL A 144 2.70 -21.06 -6.05
N HIS A 145 1.37 -21.19 -6.13
CA HIS A 145 0.69 -21.87 -7.24
C HIS A 145 0.28 -20.92 -8.38
N GLY A 146 0.29 -19.60 -8.16
CA GLY A 146 -0.08 -18.62 -9.19
C GLY A 146 -1.60 -18.48 -9.39
N GLU A 147 -2.40 -18.89 -8.40
CA GLU A 147 -3.86 -18.99 -8.55
C GLU A 147 -4.61 -17.90 -7.79
N LYS A 148 -5.75 -17.48 -8.33
CA LYS A 148 -6.73 -16.65 -7.60
C LYS A 148 -7.51 -17.53 -6.63
N ARG A 149 -7.46 -17.21 -5.34
CA ARG A 149 -8.16 -17.95 -4.28
C ARG A 149 -9.54 -17.39 -3.98
N LYS A 150 -9.65 -16.07 -3.85
CA LYS A 150 -10.88 -15.44 -3.36
C LYS A 150 -11.10 -14.06 -3.97
N ASN A 151 -12.38 -13.68 -4.03
CA ASN A 151 -12.86 -12.34 -4.34
C ASN A 151 -13.71 -11.86 -3.16
N ILE A 152 -13.34 -10.73 -2.57
CA ILE A 152 -14.03 -10.08 -1.45
C ILE A 152 -14.75 -8.85 -2.01
N ALA A 153 -16.07 -8.94 -2.11
CA ALA A 153 -16.95 -7.89 -2.64
C ALA A 153 -17.71 -7.20 -1.50
N GLY A 154 -18.56 -6.23 -1.83
CA GLY A 154 -19.35 -5.46 -0.86
C GLY A 154 -18.76 -4.08 -0.52
N PHE A 155 -17.79 -3.62 -1.31
CA PHE A 155 -17.37 -2.23 -1.32
C PHE A 155 -18.23 -1.45 -2.32
N ASP A 156 -18.76 -0.30 -1.91
CA ASP A 156 -19.66 0.50 -2.76
C ASP A 156 -18.88 1.40 -3.74
N LYS A 157 -17.57 1.55 -3.49
CA LYS A 157 -16.60 2.33 -4.26
C LYS A 157 -15.23 1.63 -4.27
N GLU A 158 -14.25 2.24 -4.92
CA GLU A 158 -12.92 1.70 -5.13
C GLU A 158 -12.27 1.31 -3.80
N VAL A 159 -11.50 0.22 -3.82
CA VAL A 159 -10.65 -0.15 -2.68
C VAL A 159 -9.26 0.43 -2.94
N THR A 160 -8.85 1.36 -2.10
CA THR A 160 -7.72 2.26 -2.36
C THR A 160 -6.40 1.73 -1.79
N ALA A 161 -6.47 1.03 -0.66
CA ALA A 161 -5.30 0.43 -0.02
C ALA A 161 -5.65 -0.90 0.65
N ILE A 162 -4.66 -1.77 0.79
CA ILE A 162 -4.76 -3.04 1.51
C ILE A 162 -3.46 -3.29 2.28
N SER A 163 -3.54 -3.74 3.53
CA SER A 163 -2.38 -4.08 4.35
C SER A 163 -2.68 -5.22 5.33
N PHE A 164 -1.86 -6.26 5.33
CA PHE A 164 -2.03 -7.40 6.24
C PHE A 164 -1.72 -7.06 7.70
N VAL A 165 -2.48 -7.67 8.60
CA VAL A 165 -2.27 -7.60 10.05
C VAL A 165 -1.31 -8.71 10.47
N GLY A 166 -0.03 -8.36 10.63
CA GLY A 166 0.98 -9.30 11.12
C GLY A 166 1.04 -10.62 10.34
N TYR A 167 1.02 -11.74 11.07
CA TYR A 167 1.00 -13.11 10.52
C TYR A 167 -0.41 -13.70 10.43
N THR A 168 -1.44 -12.89 10.58
CA THR A 168 -2.82 -13.35 10.54
C THR A 168 -3.32 -13.52 9.10
N ASP A 169 -4.51 -14.06 8.95
CA ASP A 169 -5.27 -14.11 7.69
C ASP A 169 -6.08 -12.81 7.46
N GLN A 170 -5.87 -11.77 8.28
CA GLN A 170 -6.63 -10.53 8.22
C GLN A 170 -5.84 -9.42 7.52
N ALA A 171 -6.55 -8.56 6.81
CA ALA A 171 -6.02 -7.35 6.21
C ALA A 171 -6.97 -6.17 6.40
N VAL A 172 -6.40 -4.98 6.58
CA VAL A 172 -7.14 -3.72 6.59
C VAL A 172 -7.23 -3.19 5.17
N ALA A 173 -8.45 -2.97 4.71
CA ALA A 173 -8.81 -2.40 3.42
C ALA A 173 -9.37 -0.99 3.60
N ALA A 174 -8.83 0.00 2.89
CA ALA A 174 -9.39 1.33 2.76
C ALA A 174 -10.26 1.42 1.51
N SER A 175 -11.37 2.17 1.58
CA SER A 175 -12.24 2.35 0.42
C SER A 175 -12.80 3.76 0.29
N GLY A 176 -13.07 4.13 -0.96
CA GLY A 176 -13.77 5.35 -1.32
C GLY A 176 -15.19 5.47 -0.78
N ASP A 177 -15.76 4.38 -0.26
CA ASP A 177 -17.10 4.35 0.36
C ASP A 177 -17.13 4.86 1.81
N SER A 178 -16.10 5.63 2.19
CA SER A 178 -15.94 6.25 3.50
C SER A 178 -15.77 5.25 4.65
N LYS A 179 -15.36 4.01 4.35
CA LYS A 179 -15.12 2.98 5.36
C LYS A 179 -13.72 2.41 5.24
N VAL A 180 -13.22 1.99 6.38
CA VAL A 180 -12.10 1.06 6.49
C VAL A 180 -12.67 -0.26 6.97
N ARG A 181 -12.23 -1.38 6.40
CA ARG A 181 -12.70 -2.72 6.74
C ARG A 181 -11.54 -3.63 7.12
N LEU A 182 -11.76 -4.50 8.09
CA LEU A 182 -10.90 -5.65 8.39
C LEU A 182 -11.51 -6.87 7.69
N VAL A 183 -10.80 -7.38 6.69
CA VAL A 183 -11.24 -8.52 5.87
C VAL A 183 -10.34 -9.73 6.11
N CYS A 184 -10.90 -10.94 5.99
CA CYS A 184 -10.16 -12.20 6.11
C CYS A 184 -9.89 -12.81 4.73
N GLU A 185 -8.83 -13.65 4.63
CA GLU A 185 -8.51 -14.41 3.42
C GLU A 185 -9.65 -15.34 2.96
N ASP A 186 -10.51 -15.78 3.88
CA ASP A 186 -11.69 -16.60 3.57
C ASP A 186 -12.80 -15.82 2.83
N GLY A 187 -12.67 -14.50 2.77
CA GLY A 187 -13.55 -13.55 2.11
C GLY A 187 -14.59 -12.88 3.01
N ASN A 188 -14.53 -13.10 4.32
CA ASN A 188 -15.44 -12.46 5.26
C ASN A 188 -14.93 -11.07 5.68
N GLU A 189 -15.87 -10.13 5.84
CA GLU A 189 -15.61 -8.90 6.59
C GLU A 189 -15.75 -9.21 8.08
N VAL A 190 -14.67 -9.00 8.83
CA VAL A 190 -14.63 -9.19 10.29
C VAL A 190 -15.15 -7.94 11.00
N ARG A 191 -14.82 -6.77 10.46
CA ARG A 191 -15.11 -5.48 11.10
C ARG A 191 -15.13 -4.34 10.09
N SER A 192 -15.98 -3.35 10.36
CA SER A 192 -15.95 -2.03 9.74
C SER A 192 -15.54 -0.96 10.75
N PHE A 193 -14.77 0.02 10.30
CA PHE A 193 -14.41 1.24 11.04
C PHE A 193 -15.07 2.42 10.34
N SER A 194 -15.99 3.08 11.05
CA SER A 194 -16.80 4.18 10.53
C SER A 194 -16.37 5.54 11.12
N GLY A 195 -16.99 6.60 10.61
CA GLY A 195 -16.76 7.98 11.06
C GLY A 195 -16.05 8.86 10.04
N ALA A 196 -15.74 8.34 8.85
CA ALA A 196 -15.36 9.16 7.71
C ALA A 196 -16.58 9.60 6.91
N ASN A 197 -16.49 10.80 6.35
CA ASN A 197 -17.59 11.43 5.61
C ASN A 197 -17.26 11.57 4.11
N ASP A 198 -16.05 11.16 3.73
CA ASP A 198 -15.57 11.22 2.36
C ASP A 198 -14.63 10.04 2.06
N PHE A 199 -14.06 10.02 0.87
CA PHE A 199 -13.20 8.98 0.31
C PHE A 199 -12.00 8.68 1.23
N ILE A 200 -11.77 7.41 1.60
CA ILE A 200 -10.53 7.02 2.31
C ILE A 200 -9.46 6.65 1.30
N GLU A 201 -8.33 7.34 1.38
CA GLU A 201 -7.21 7.16 0.44
C GLU A 201 -6.22 6.10 0.93
N SER A 202 -6.00 6.03 2.24
CA SER A 202 -5.00 5.14 2.81
C SER A 202 -5.35 4.72 4.21
N ALA A 203 -5.00 3.47 4.55
CA ALA A 203 -5.08 2.94 5.89
C ALA A 203 -3.82 2.13 6.22
N ALA A 204 -3.47 2.13 7.50
CA ALA A 204 -2.38 1.33 8.05
C ALA A 204 -2.81 0.68 9.36
N VAL A 205 -2.14 -0.40 9.72
CA VAL A 205 -2.46 -1.21 10.89
C VAL A 205 -1.19 -1.67 11.59
N THR A 206 -1.21 -1.70 12.92
CA THR A 206 -0.08 -2.23 13.69
C THR A 206 0.03 -3.75 13.52
N LEU A 207 1.25 -4.28 13.70
CA LEU A 207 1.52 -5.71 13.54
C LEU A 207 0.64 -6.60 14.44
N ASP A 208 0.29 -6.09 15.62
CA ASP A 208 -0.58 -6.76 16.59
C ASP A 208 -2.08 -6.48 16.36
N GLY A 209 -2.43 -5.72 15.32
CA GLY A 209 -3.80 -5.39 14.96
C GLY A 209 -4.53 -4.47 15.93
N LYS A 210 -3.86 -3.92 16.95
CA LYS A 210 -4.52 -3.10 17.98
C LYS A 210 -4.84 -1.69 17.54
N ILE A 211 -4.08 -1.12 16.61
CA ILE A 211 -4.29 0.24 16.13
C ILE A 211 -4.47 0.21 14.62
N VAL A 212 -5.59 0.77 14.17
CA VAL A 212 -5.86 1.05 12.76
C VAL A 212 -5.88 2.56 12.59
N ILE A 213 -5.20 3.07 11.57
CA ILE A 213 -5.21 4.49 11.21
C ILE A 213 -5.62 4.65 9.76
N ALA A 214 -6.32 5.72 9.44
CA ALA A 214 -6.65 6.05 8.06
C ALA A 214 -6.84 7.55 7.85
N GLY A 215 -6.58 7.98 6.62
CA GLY A 215 -6.77 9.34 6.14
C GLY A 215 -7.46 9.34 4.78
N GLY A 216 -8.16 10.42 4.49
CA GLY A 216 -9.00 10.55 3.30
C GLY A 216 -9.19 11.99 2.86
N GLN A 217 -10.09 12.19 1.89
CA GLN A 217 -10.39 13.48 1.26
C GLN A 217 -11.05 14.48 2.22
N ASP A 218 -11.67 14.00 3.30
CA ASP A 218 -12.18 14.88 4.37
C ASP A 218 -11.07 15.51 5.22
N SER A 219 -9.79 15.26 4.90
CA SER A 219 -8.61 15.83 5.55
C SER A 219 -8.47 15.49 7.04
N VAL A 220 -9.21 14.48 7.53
CA VAL A 220 -9.16 14.05 8.93
C VAL A 220 -8.38 12.74 9.05
N LEU A 221 -7.33 12.74 9.86
CA LEU A 221 -6.64 11.51 10.26
C LEU A 221 -7.40 10.86 11.44
N ARG A 222 -7.74 9.59 11.31
CA ARG A 222 -8.49 8.83 12.32
C ARG A 222 -7.67 7.67 12.84
N VAL A 223 -7.83 7.39 14.12
CA VAL A 223 -7.18 6.29 14.84
C VAL A 223 -8.26 5.50 15.55
N TRP A 224 -8.37 4.21 15.25
CA TRP A 224 -9.30 3.28 15.88
C TRP A 224 -8.56 2.20 16.64
N ASP A 225 -9.23 1.66 17.65
CA ASP A 225 -8.87 0.39 18.29
C ASP A 225 -9.27 -0.74 17.33
N GLY A 226 -8.27 -1.44 16.78
CA GLY A 226 -8.49 -2.53 15.84
C GLY A 226 -9.21 -3.74 16.42
N THR A 227 -9.18 -3.92 17.75
CA THR A 227 -9.79 -5.07 18.43
C THR A 227 -11.30 -4.91 18.64
N ASN A 228 -11.79 -3.68 18.69
CA ASN A 228 -13.20 -3.39 18.98
C ASN A 228 -13.85 -2.35 18.05
N GLY A 229 -13.08 -1.75 17.13
CA GLY A 229 -13.57 -0.81 16.11
C GLY A 229 -13.87 0.59 16.61
N LYS A 230 -13.65 0.88 17.90
CA LYS A 230 -13.95 2.19 18.47
C LYS A 230 -12.90 3.22 18.04
N LEU A 231 -13.37 4.41 17.69
CA LEU A 231 -12.50 5.55 17.44
C LEU A 231 -11.78 5.92 18.74
N ILE A 232 -10.45 5.94 18.70
CA ILE A 232 -9.57 6.38 19.80
C ILE A 232 -9.32 7.88 19.69
N ALA A 233 -8.95 8.34 18.49
CA ALA A 233 -8.59 9.74 18.24
C ALA A 233 -8.92 10.16 16.81
N SER A 234 -9.13 11.46 16.64
CA SER A 234 -9.36 12.11 15.35
C SER A 234 -8.60 13.42 15.32
N PHE A 235 -7.92 13.68 14.21
CA PHE A 235 -7.10 14.87 13.99
C PHE A 235 -7.62 15.59 12.75
N PRO A 236 -8.52 16.57 12.91
CA PRO A 236 -9.01 17.37 11.79
C PRO A 236 -7.90 18.27 11.23
N PRO A 237 -8.09 18.84 10.01
CA PRO A 237 -7.17 19.84 9.49
C PRO A 237 -7.12 21.05 10.43
N ALA A 238 -5.99 21.76 10.43
CA ALA A 238 -5.87 22.98 11.21
C ALA A 238 -6.94 24.00 10.75
N GLU A 239 -7.70 24.57 11.69
CA GLU A 239 -8.60 25.67 11.37
C GLU A 239 -7.78 26.83 10.81
N GLU A 240 -8.06 27.24 9.56
CA GLU A 240 -7.49 28.47 9.00
C GLU A 240 -7.99 29.63 9.87
N LYS A 241 -7.08 30.24 10.63
CA LYS A 241 -7.35 31.54 11.24
C LYS A 241 -7.38 32.56 10.11
N HIS A 242 -8.59 32.89 9.65
CA HIS A 242 -8.84 34.02 8.76
C HIS A 242 -8.51 35.36 9.44
#